data_AF-A0A7Y4T714-F1
#
_entry.id   AF-A0A7Y4T714-F1
#
_cell.length_a   1.000
_cell.length_b   1.000
_cell.length_c   1.000
_cell.angle_alpha   90.00
_cell.angle_beta   90.00
_cell.angle_gamma   90.00
#
_symmetry.space_group_name_H-M   'P 1'
#
loop_
_entity.id
_entity.type
_entity.pdbx_description
1 polymer ?
#
loop_
_entity_poly.entity_id
_entity_poly.type
_entity_poly.pdbx_seq_one_letter_code
_entity_poly.pdbx_strand_id
1 'polypeptide(L)'
;MSLRRWAIGTAAVVAVLGAGGYIAFQQYWYYLPGIRQAIMDPIQPTRDVVWEKGPDAPAASATDRPPNIILIVADDLGYNDITLSGGGVANGAVPTPNIDGIASDGANLTQS
;
A
#
# COMPACT_ATOMS: atom_id res chain seq x y z
N MET A 1 -22.12 54.62 16.14
CA MET A 1 -22.00 53.68 14.99
C MET A 1 -23.04 52.59 15.18
N SER A 2 -24.03 52.43 14.28
CA SER A 2 -25.22 51.60 14.55
C SER A 2 -24.91 50.10 14.47
N LEU A 3 -25.49 49.31 15.39
CA LEU A 3 -25.37 47.84 15.51
C LEU A 3 -25.52 47.08 14.19
N ARG A 4 -26.36 47.59 13.29
CA ARG A 4 -26.58 47.07 11.94
C ARG A 4 -25.32 47.04 11.07
N ARG A 5 -24.43 48.03 11.19
CA ARG A 5 -23.17 48.07 10.41
C ARG A 5 -22.19 46.99 10.85
N TRP A 6 -22.12 46.72 12.15
CA TRP A 6 -21.31 45.64 12.71
C TRP A 6 -21.84 44.27 12.29
N ALA A 7 -23.16 44.05 12.36
CA ALA A 7 -23.77 42.80 11.93
C ALA A 7 -23.49 42.48 10.45
N ILE A 8 -23.61 43.48 9.56
CA ILE A 8 -23.32 43.30 8.13
C ILE A 8 -21.83 43.02 7.90
N GLY A 9 -20.95 43.75 8.59
CA GLY A 9 -19.50 43.51 8.51
C GLY A 9 -19.13 42.09 8.93
N THR A 10 -19.65 41.62 10.06
CA THR A 10 -19.40 40.25 10.55
C THR A 10 -19.92 39.21 9.58
N ALA A 11 -21.14 39.37 9.04
CA ALA A 11 -21.71 38.43 8.08
C ALA A 11 -20.87 38.35 6.79
N ALA A 12 -20.38 39.48 6.27
CA ALA A 12 -19.51 39.51 5.10
C ALA A 12 -18.19 38.78 5.34
N VAL A 13 -17.57 38.98 6.51
CA VAL A 13 -16.33 38.28 6.89
C VAL A 13 -16.57 36.76 6.98
N VAL A 14 -17.64 36.33 7.63
CA VAL A 14 -17.99 34.90 7.71
C VAL A 14 -18.22 34.30 6.33
N ALA A 15 -18.91 35.01 5.43
CA ALA A 15 -19.14 34.54 4.07
C ALA A 15 -17.83 34.40 3.28
N VAL A 16 -16.92 35.37 3.38
CA VAL A 16 -15.61 35.31 2.73
C VAL A 16 -14.76 34.16 3.27
N LEU A 17 -14.72 33.99 4.60
CA LEU A 17 -13.99 32.89 5.23
C LEU A 17 -14.59 31.53 4.88
N GLY A 18 -15.91 31.42 4.84
CA GLY A 18 -16.61 30.19 4.43
C GLY A 18 -16.32 29.84 2.97
N ALA A 19 -16.43 30.81 2.06
CA ALA A 19 -16.12 30.61 0.65
C ALA A 19 -14.64 30.26 0.42
N GLY A 20 -13.73 30.99 1.05
CA GLY A 20 -12.30 30.72 0.98
C GLY A 20 -11.94 29.35 1.56
N GLY A 21 -12.51 28.99 2.71
CA GLY A 21 -12.33 27.69 3.33
C GLY A 21 -12.87 26.54 2.47
N TYR A 22 -14.03 26.73 1.82
CA TYR A 22 -14.59 25.74 0.89
C TYR A 22 -13.70 25.55 -0.35
N ILE A 23 -13.22 26.63 -0.95
CA ILE A 23 -12.30 26.56 -2.11
C ILE A 23 -11.01 25.85 -1.72
N ALA A 24 -10.42 26.20 -0.57
CA ALA A 24 -9.23 25.54 -0.06
C ALA A 24 -9.48 24.05 0.20
N PHE A 25 -10.62 23.68 0.81
CA PHE A 25 -10.99 22.29 1.01
C PHE A 25 -11.09 21.52 -0.31
N GLN A 26 -11.79 22.07 -1.31
CA GLN A 26 -11.88 21.47 -2.65
C GLN A 26 -10.50 21.24 -3.28
N GLN A 27 -9.55 22.16 -3.07
CA GLN A 27 -8.20 22.06 -3.61
C GLN A 27 -7.28 21.09 -2.84
N TYR A 28 -7.53 20.85 -1.54
CA TYR A 28 -6.54 20.19 -0.67
C TYR A 28 -7.07 18.97 0.13
N TRP A 29 -8.35 18.61 0.02
CA TRP A 29 -8.93 17.53 0.83
C TRP A 29 -8.18 16.19 0.72
N TYR A 30 -7.58 15.88 -0.43
CA TYR A 30 -6.85 14.62 -0.66
C TYR A 30 -5.50 14.55 0.07
N TYR A 31 -4.98 15.66 0.61
CA TYR A 31 -3.82 15.65 1.51
C TYR A 31 -4.19 15.29 2.96
N LEU A 32 -5.47 15.43 3.35
CA LEU A 32 -5.92 15.19 4.72
C LEU A 32 -5.60 13.77 5.24
N PRO A 33 -5.76 12.70 4.44
CA PRO A 33 -5.33 11.37 4.86
C PRO A 33 -3.84 11.30 5.21
N GLY A 34 -2.96 11.89 4.38
CA GLY A 34 -1.52 11.91 4.61
C GLY A 34 -1.11 12.72 5.84
N ILE A 35 -1.74 13.88 6.07
CA ILE A 35 -1.52 14.68 7.28
C ILE A 35 -1.97 13.91 8.53
N ARG A 36 -3.15 13.26 8.47
CA ARG A 36 -3.65 12.44 9.57
C ARG A 36 -2.69 11.29 9.87
N GLN A 37 -2.21 10.58 8.85
CA GLN A 37 -1.25 9.50 9.01
C GLN A 37 0.06 10.01 9.62
N ALA A 38 0.59 11.15 9.15
CA ALA A 38 1.84 11.70 9.69
C ALA A 38 1.74 12.07 11.18
N ILE A 39 0.55 12.46 11.66
CA ILE A 39 0.30 12.79 13.07
C ILE A 39 0.07 11.52 13.90
N MET A 40 -0.74 10.59 13.40
CA MET A 40 -1.14 9.40 14.15
C MET A 40 -0.07 8.31 14.14
N ASP A 41 0.56 8.10 12.99
CA ASP A 41 1.51 7.03 12.70
C ASP A 41 2.78 7.61 12.03
N PRO A 42 3.57 8.40 12.77
CA PRO A 42 4.77 9.01 12.21
C PRO A 42 5.78 7.94 11.77
N ILE A 43 6.33 8.13 10.57
CA ILE A 43 7.38 7.27 10.01
C ILE A 43 8.58 7.29 10.96
N GLN A 44 8.95 6.11 11.45
CA GLN A 44 10.09 5.96 12.35
C GLN A 44 11.41 6.03 11.58
N PRO A 45 12.52 6.44 12.24
CA PRO A 45 13.84 6.30 11.66
C PRO A 45 14.13 4.86 11.25
N THR A 46 14.95 4.69 10.21
CA THR A 46 15.48 3.37 9.83
C THR A 46 16.15 2.73 11.04
N ARG A 47 15.79 1.47 11.31
CA ARG A 47 16.41 0.65 12.36
C ARG A 47 17.03 -0.57 11.72
N ASP A 48 18.20 -0.95 12.19
CA ASP A 48 18.79 -2.22 11.82
C ASP A 48 17.96 -3.36 12.40
N VAL A 49 17.56 -4.30 11.55
CA VAL A 49 16.90 -5.52 11.98
C VAL A 49 17.98 -6.59 12.10
N VAL A 50 18.26 -7.01 13.34
CA VAL A 50 19.13 -8.16 13.60
C VAL A 50 18.33 -9.42 13.34
N TRP A 51 18.50 -9.97 12.14
CA TRP A 51 17.90 -11.25 11.79
C TRP A 51 18.59 -12.39 12.56
N GLU A 52 17.81 -13.33 13.06
CA GLU A 52 18.37 -14.56 13.60
C GLU A 52 19.05 -15.33 12.46
N LYS A 53 20.35 -15.57 12.62
CA LYS A 53 21.09 -16.36 11.65
C LYS A 53 20.65 -17.82 11.81
N GLY A 54 20.20 -18.43 10.71
CA GLY A 54 19.99 -19.88 10.67
C GLY A 54 21.30 -20.65 10.94
N PRO A 55 21.21 -21.96 11.21
CA PRO A 55 22.38 -22.79 11.47
C PRO A 55 23.36 -22.79 10.28
N ASP A 56 24.67 -22.74 10.57
CA ASP A 56 25.73 -22.69 9.55
C ASP A 56 25.81 -23.96 8.69
N ALA A 57 25.29 -25.06 9.20
CA ALA A 57 25.21 -26.33 8.50
C ALA A 57 23.87 -27.03 8.80
N PRO A 58 23.37 -27.86 7.87
CA PRO A 58 22.20 -28.69 8.11
C PRO A 58 22.42 -29.62 9.31
N ALA A 59 21.44 -29.71 10.21
CA ALA A 59 21.52 -30.58 11.39
C ALA A 59 21.42 -32.08 11.05
N ALA A 60 21.00 -32.42 9.83
CA ALA A 60 20.78 -33.79 9.38
C ALA A 60 21.19 -33.97 7.92
N SER A 61 21.37 -35.24 7.52
CA SER A 61 21.69 -35.63 6.15
C SER A 61 20.57 -35.23 5.19
N ALA A 62 20.85 -35.20 3.88
CA ALA A 62 19.86 -34.80 2.88
C ALA A 62 18.57 -35.66 2.88
N THR A 63 18.66 -36.91 3.32
CA THR A 63 17.53 -37.84 3.42
C THR A 63 16.76 -37.73 4.73
N ASP A 64 17.39 -37.24 5.79
CA ASP A 64 16.79 -37.18 7.14
C ASP A 64 16.33 -35.77 7.52
N ARG A 65 16.69 -34.76 6.72
CA ARG A 65 16.31 -33.37 6.96
C ARG A 65 14.91 -33.05 6.42
N PRO A 66 14.19 -32.10 7.02
CA PRO A 66 12.95 -31.58 6.44
C PRO A 66 13.15 -31.02 5.02
N PRO A 67 12.08 -30.93 4.21
CA PRO A 67 12.12 -30.26 2.91
C PRO A 67 12.61 -28.82 3.02
N ASN A 68 13.29 -28.34 1.97
CA ASN A 68 13.61 -26.92 1.85
C ASN A 68 12.32 -26.14 1.53
N ILE A 69 12.15 -24.97 2.16
CA ILE A 69 11.08 -24.04 1.83
C ILE A 69 11.71 -22.82 1.17
N ILE A 70 11.21 -22.45 -0.01
CA ILE A 70 11.57 -21.21 -0.70
C ILE A 70 10.31 -20.35 -0.73
N LEU A 71 10.36 -19.19 -0.09
CA LEU A 71 9.30 -18.19 -0.14
C LEU A 71 9.72 -17.07 -1.08
N ILE A 72 8.96 -16.89 -2.16
CA ILE A 72 9.12 -15.78 -3.10
C ILE A 72 8.01 -14.77 -2.80
N VAL A 73 8.39 -13.53 -2.50
CA VAL A 73 7.46 -12.42 -2.26
C VAL A 73 7.67 -11.39 -3.35
N ALA A 74 6.59 -11.04 -4.06
CA ALA A 74 6.58 -9.97 -5.04
C ALA A 74 5.73 -8.82 -4.51
N ASP A 75 6.28 -7.61 -4.57
CA ASP A 75 5.56 -6.38 -4.23
C ASP A 75 4.76 -5.89 -5.44
N ASP A 76 3.59 -5.30 -5.19
CA ASP A 76 2.67 -4.76 -6.21
C ASP A 76 2.31 -5.72 -7.38
N LEU A 77 2.42 -7.04 -7.17
CA LEU A 77 1.99 -8.05 -8.15
C LEU A 77 0.54 -8.49 -7.87
N GLY A 78 -0.41 -7.96 -8.63
CA GLY A 78 -1.82 -8.28 -8.50
C GLY A 78 -2.23 -9.57 -9.20
N TYR A 79 -3.45 -10.04 -8.91
CA TYR A 79 -4.01 -11.28 -9.49
C TYR A 79 -4.01 -11.27 -11.03
N ASN A 80 -4.30 -10.13 -11.65
CA ASN A 80 -4.36 -9.98 -13.11
C ASN A 80 -2.99 -9.74 -13.77
N ASP A 81 -1.92 -9.58 -13.00
CA ASP A 81 -0.58 -9.28 -13.54
C ASP A 81 0.20 -10.54 -13.95
N ILE A 82 -0.30 -11.74 -13.62
CA ILE A 82 0.26 -13.03 -14.03
C ILE A 82 -0.57 -13.68 -15.14
N THR A 83 0.09 -14.43 -16.03
CA THR A 83 -0.60 -15.05 -17.19
C THR A 83 -1.59 -16.14 -16.80
N LEU A 84 -1.35 -16.83 -15.68
CA LEU A 84 -2.26 -17.85 -15.12
C LEU A 84 -3.71 -17.36 -14.92
N SER A 85 -3.90 -16.08 -14.60
CA SER A 85 -5.23 -15.49 -14.34
C SER A 85 -5.95 -15.02 -15.61
N GLY A 86 -5.41 -15.34 -16.79
CA GLY A 86 -5.90 -14.83 -18.08
C GLY A 86 -5.48 -13.39 -18.38
N GLY A 87 -4.58 -12.84 -17.56
CA GLY A 87 -4.00 -11.51 -17.73
C GLY A 87 -2.52 -11.56 -18.11
N GLY A 88 -1.72 -10.80 -17.37
CA GLY A 88 -0.29 -10.58 -17.60
C GLY A 88 0.01 -9.09 -17.77
N VAL A 89 1.18 -8.66 -17.31
CA VAL A 89 1.61 -7.25 -17.43
C VAL A 89 1.51 -6.78 -18.88
N ALA A 90 1.00 -5.56 -19.07
CA ALA A 90 0.74 -4.95 -20.37
C ALA A 90 -0.19 -5.79 -21.27
N ASN A 91 -1.33 -6.23 -20.72
CA ASN A 91 -2.35 -7.04 -21.42
C ASN A 91 -1.80 -8.38 -21.95
N GLY A 92 -1.01 -9.08 -21.13
CA GLY A 92 -0.42 -10.37 -21.50
C GLY A 92 0.80 -10.28 -22.42
N ALA A 93 1.32 -9.08 -22.70
CA ALA A 93 2.54 -8.92 -23.50
C ALA A 93 3.78 -9.49 -22.79
N VAL A 94 3.75 -9.59 -21.46
CA VAL A 94 4.83 -10.18 -20.66
C VAL A 94 4.34 -11.48 -20.03
N PRO A 95 4.72 -12.65 -20.57
CA PRO A 95 4.30 -13.93 -20.01
C PRO A 95 5.06 -14.28 -18.72
N THR A 96 4.42 -15.04 -17.82
CA THR A 96 5.03 -15.50 -16.56
C THR A 96 5.24 -17.03 -16.54
N PRO A 97 5.99 -17.63 -17.49
CA PRO A 97 6.02 -19.08 -17.69
C PRO A 97 6.55 -19.87 -16.49
N ASN A 98 7.45 -19.28 -15.68
CA ASN A 98 7.95 -19.94 -14.47
C ASN A 98 6.91 -19.97 -13.34
N ILE A 99 6.10 -18.91 -13.20
CA ILE A 99 5.00 -18.88 -12.23
C ILE A 99 3.91 -19.84 -12.68
N ASP A 100 3.60 -19.85 -13.98
CA ASP A 100 2.63 -20.76 -14.58
C ASP A 100 3.04 -22.23 -14.36
N GLY A 101 4.33 -22.56 -14.54
CA GLY A 101 4.86 -23.90 -14.27
C GLY A 101 4.78 -24.32 -12.80
N ILE A 102 5.08 -23.40 -11.87
CA ILE A 102 4.90 -23.67 -10.43
C ILE A 102 3.42 -23.93 -10.10
N ALA A 103 2.51 -23.18 -10.72
CA ALA A 103 1.08 -23.36 -10.52
C ALA A 103 0.54 -24.65 -11.16
N SER A 104 1.05 -25.06 -12.32
CA SER A 104 0.65 -26.32 -12.98
C SER A 104 1.10 -27.56 -12.22
N ASP A 105 2.30 -27.49 -11.63
CA ASP A 105 2.91 -28.62 -10.91
C ASP A 105 2.57 -28.60 -9.40
N GLY A 106 1.84 -27.58 -8.97
CA GLY A 106 1.54 -27.30 -7.57
C GLY A 106 0.05 -27.11 -7.29
N ALA A 107 -0.24 -26.22 -6.34
CA ALA A 107 -1.59 -25.84 -5.97
C ALA A 107 -1.80 -24.34 -6.18
N ASN A 108 -2.91 -23.98 -6.83
CA ASN A 108 -3.30 -22.59 -7.04
C ASN A 108 -4.42 -22.20 -6.06
N LEU A 109 -4.22 -21.10 -5.32
CA LEU A 109 -5.17 -20.57 -4.35
C LEU A 109 -5.83 -19.32 -4.95
N THR A 110 -7.09 -19.45 -5.40
CA THR A 110 -7.77 -18.42 -6.23
C THR A 110 -8.90 -17.67 -5.54
N GLN A 111 -9.18 -17.94 -4.26
CA GLN A 111 -10.23 -17.25 -3.49
C GLN A 111 -9.62 -16.34 -2.42
N SER A 112 -10.14 -15.12 -2.34
CA SER A 112 -9.82 -14.07 -1.37
C SER A 112 -11.08 -13.54 -0.72
#